data_AF-A0A2H0MIX9-F1
#
_entry.id   AF-A0A2H0MIX9-F1
#
_cell.length_a   1.000
_cell.length_b   1.000
_cell.length_c   1.000
_cell.angle_alpha   90.00
_cell.angle_beta   90.00
_cell.angle_gamma   90.00
#
_symmetry.space_group_name_H-M   'P 1'
#
loop_
_entity.id
_entity.type
_entity.pdbx_description
1 polymer ?
#
loop_
_entity_poly.entity_id
_entity_poly.type
_entity_poly.pdbx_seq_one_letter_code
_entity_poly.pdbx_strand_id
1 'polypeptide(L)' 'MEHLIKELTILLLVSLPINIFFHRVKVPSVMGYLIAGILIGPFGLTLIGDTESIRELAEIGVILLLFVIGMEFPLRHLLK' A
#
# COMPACT_ATOMS: atom_id res chain seq x y z
N MET A 1 15.18 -9.37 9.47
CA MET A 1 14.20 -8.54 10.21
C MET A 1 14.58 -7.05 10.19
N GLU A 2 15.85 -6.67 10.43
CA GLU A 2 16.27 -5.26 10.35
C GLU A 2 16.03 -4.62 8.96
N HIS A 3 16.29 -5.36 7.88
CA HIS A 3 16.04 -4.89 6.51
C HIS A 3 14.56 -4.60 6.24
N LEU A 4 13.67 -5.50 6.65
CA LEU A 4 12.22 -5.34 6.48
C LEU A 4 11.68 -4.08 7.17
N ILE A 5 12.08 -3.85 8.43
CA ILE A 5 11.64 -2.68 9.19
C ILE A 5 12.15 -1.39 8.55
N LYS A 6 13.41 -1.39 8.08
CA LYS A 6 13.99 -0.24 7.36
C LYS A 6 13.22 0.06 6.08
N GLU A 7 12.91 -0.96 5.29
CA GLU A 7 12.19 -0.78 4.02
C GLU A 7 10.74 -0.31 4.23
N LEU A 8 10.04 -0.86 5.22
CA LEU A 8 8.72 -0.36 5.63
C LEU A 8 8.78 1.09 6.09
N THR A 9 9.82 1.46 6.84
CA THR A 9 10.02 2.84 7.31
C THR A 9 10.23 3.79 6.12
N ILE A 10 11.06 3.40 5.13
CA ILE A 10 11.28 4.17 3.91
C ILE A 10 9.97 4.29 3.11
N LEU A 11 9.24 3.19 2.96
CA LEU A 11 7.97 3.16 2.25
C LEU A 11 6.94 4.11 2.88
N LEU A 12 6.82 4.11 4.21
CA LEU A 12 5.93 5.03 4.93
C LEU A 12 6.42 6.48 4.81
N LEU A 13 7.72 6.74 4.97
CA LEU A 13 8.30 8.08 4.86
C LEU A 13 8.10 8.69 3.48
N VAL A 14 8.24 7.91 2.41
CA VAL A 14 8.09 8.40 1.02
C VAL A 14 6.62 8.49 0.62
N SER A 15 5.78 7.54 1.04
CA SER A 15 4.36 7.56 0.69
C SER A 15 3.61 8.72 1.33
N LEU A 16 3.91 9.12 2.57
CA LEU A 16 3.24 10.23 3.26
C LEU A 16 3.25 11.56 2.48
N PRO A 17 4.41 12.14 2.08
CA PRO A 17 4.45 13.40 1.33
C PRO A 17 3.79 13.28 -0.04
N ILE A 18 3.95 12.13 -0.73
CA ILE A 18 3.31 11.88 -2.02
C ILE A 18 1.78 11.87 -1.84
N ASN A 19 1.27 11.21 -0.82
CA ASN A 19 -0.17 11.13 -0.59
C ASN A 19 -0.77 12.50 -0.21
N ILE A 20 -0.05 13.30 0.59
CA ILE A 20 -0.44 14.69 0.90
C ILE A 20 -0.52 15.52 -0.39
N PHE A 21 0.47 15.38 -1.27
CA PHE A 21 0.47 16.05 -2.57
C PHE A 21 -0.72 15.60 -3.44
N PHE A 22 -0.96 14.29 -3.56
CA PHE A 22 -2.05 13.74 -4.37
C PHE A 22 -3.43 14.09 -3.84
N HIS A 23 -3.57 14.15 -2.52
CA HIS A 23 -4.80 14.61 -1.87
C HIS A 23 -5.13 16.07 -2.23
N ARG A 24 -4.12 16.95 -2.34
CA ARG A 24 -4.29 18.34 -2.81
C ARG A 24 -4.78 18.41 -4.25
N VAL A 25 -4.38 17.45 -5.10
CA VAL A 25 -4.74 17.39 -6.53
C VAL A 25 -6.09 16.66 -6.75
N LYS A 26 -6.82 16.28 -5.68
CA LYS A 26 -8.09 15.54 -5.74
C LYS A 26 -8.00 14.19 -6.46
N VAL A 27 -6.82 13.56 -6.46
CA VAL A 27 -6.62 12.21 -7.00
C VAL A 27 -6.92 11.18 -5.90
N PRO A 28 -7.50 10.00 -6.20
CA PRO A 28 -7.69 8.94 -5.21
C PRO A 28 -6.37 8.57 -4.52
N SER A 29 -6.37 8.50 -3.18
CA SER A 29 -5.16 8.22 -2.37
C SER A 29 -4.47 6.91 -2.75
N VAL A 30 -5.21 5.93 -3.27
CA VAL A 30 -4.63 4.66 -3.77
C VAL A 30 -3.57 4.91 -4.85
N MET A 31 -3.76 5.92 -5.71
CA MET A 31 -2.78 6.28 -6.74
C MET A 31 -1.50 6.84 -6.15
N GLY A 32 -1.59 7.60 -5.04
CA GLY A 32 -0.41 8.10 -4.34
C GLY A 32 0.46 6.97 -3.79
N TYR A 33 -0.16 5.95 -3.20
CA TYR A 33 0.55 4.76 -2.74
C TYR A 33 1.18 3.95 -3.88
N LEU A 34 0.48 3.79 -5.01
CA LEU A 34 1.02 3.10 -6.19
C LEU A 34 2.25 3.82 -6.76
N ILE A 35 2.18 5.14 -6.91
CA ILE A 35 3.29 5.95 -7.44
C ILE A 35 4.47 5.93 -6.47
N ALA A 36 4.22 6.06 -5.17
CA ALA A 36 5.26 5.91 -4.16
C ALA A 36 5.98 4.55 -4.31
N GLY A 37 5.21 3.46 -4.44
CA GLY A 37 5.74 2.11 -4.66
C GLY A 37 6.57 1.96 -5.95
N ILE A 38 6.11 2.53 -7.06
CA ILE A 38 6.86 2.54 -8.33
C ILE A 38 8.19 3.31 -8.16
N LEU A 39 8.17 4.44 -7.46
CA LEU A 39 9.35 5.28 -7.25
C LEU A 39 10.38 4.62 -6.32
N ILE A 40 9.96 3.95 -5.25
CA ILE A 40 10.90 3.34 -4.28
C ILE A 40 11.26 1.89 -4.62
N GLY A 41 10.45 1.24 -5.45
CA GLY A 41 10.62 -0.14 -5.86
C GLY A 41 11.82 -0.37 -6.79
N PRO A 42 12.01 -1.62 -7.25
CA PRO A 42 13.17 -2.01 -8.05
C PRO A 42 13.25 -1.31 -9.41
N PHE A 43 12.13 -0.83 -9.96
CA PHE A 43 12.08 -0.09 -11.22
C PHE A 43 12.31 1.42 -11.06
N GLY A 44 12.36 1.93 -9.82
CA GLY A 44 12.60 3.33 -9.51
C GLY A 44 13.97 3.55 -8.89
N LEU A 45 14.00 3.99 -7.65
CA LEU A 45 15.19 4.32 -6.87
C LEU A 45 15.88 3.09 -6.27
N THR A 46 15.31 1.89 -6.43
CA THR A 46 15.87 0.61 -5.92
C THR A 46 16.20 0.68 -4.42
N LEU A 47 15.31 1.33 -3.66
CA LEU A 47 15.45 1.51 -2.20
C LEU A 47 15.00 0.29 -1.41
N ILE A 48 14.32 -0.64 -2.09
CA ILE A 48 13.80 -1.90 -1.56
C ILE A 48 14.62 -3.04 -2.18
N GLY A 49 15.27 -3.82 -1.33
CA GLY A 49 16.05 -5.00 -1.72
C GLY A 49 15.32 -6.32 -1.43
N ASP A 50 14.47 -6.37 -0.41
CA ASP A 50 13.72 -7.58 -0.02
C ASP A 50 12.26 -7.52 -0.53
N THR A 51 12.10 -7.68 -1.84
CA THR A 51 10.78 -7.66 -2.49
C THR A 51 9.89 -8.84 -2.09
N GLU A 52 10.47 -9.95 -1.64
CA GLU A 52 9.73 -11.16 -1.25
C GLU A 52 9.02 -10.94 0.09
N SER A 53 9.74 -10.51 1.13
CA SER A 53 9.15 -10.23 2.44
C SER A 53 8.07 -9.13 2.38
N ILE A 54 8.29 -8.10 1.57
CA ILE A 54 7.29 -7.03 1.37
C ILE A 54 6.06 -7.55 0.64
N ARG A 55 6.24 -8.47 -0.32
CA ARG A 55 5.13 -9.07 -1.04
C ARG A 55 4.26 -9.93 -0.13
N GLU A 56 4.86 -10.75 0.74
CA GLU A 56 4.11 -11.54 1.73
C GLU A 56 3.29 -10.64 2.67
N LEU A 57 3.89 -9.54 3.16
CA LEU A 57 3.16 -8.54 3.96
C LEU A 57 2.02 -7.88 3.17
N ALA A 58 2.23 -7.56 1.90
CA ALA A 58 1.20 -6.96 1.05
C ALA A 58 0.03 -7.93 0.82
N GLU A 59 0.31 -9.22 0.63
CA GLU A 59 -0.73 -10.25 0.50
C GLU A 59 -1.60 -10.32 1.77
N ILE A 60 -0.98 -10.31 2.96
CA ILE A 60 -1.70 -10.23 4.24
C ILE A 60 -2.53 -8.95 4.32
N GLY A 61 -1.96 -7.80 3.95
CA GLY A 61 -2.67 -6.51 3.95
C GLY A 61 -3.90 -6.51 3.04
N VAL A 62 -3.80 -7.09 1.85
CA VAL A 62 -4.94 -7.22 0.91
C VAL A 62 -5.99 -8.18 1.47
N ILE A 63 -5.61 -9.31 2.07
CA ILE A 63 -6.55 -10.22 2.71
C ILE A 63 -7.34 -9.50 3.80
N LEU A 64 -6.67 -8.74 4.67
CA LEU A 64 -7.31 -7.96 5.73
C LEU A 64 -8.24 -6.88 5.16
N LEU A 65 -7.83 -6.18 4.11
CA LEU A 65 -8.65 -5.17 3.44
C LEU A 65 -9.93 -5.79 2.86
N LEU A 66 -9.80 -6.89 2.12
CA LEU A 66 -10.94 -7.61 1.56
C LEU A 66 -11.87 -8.16 2.64
N PHE A 67 -11.31 -8.60 3.77
CA PHE A 67 -12.09 -9.02 4.93
C PHE A 67 -12.93 -7.86 5.50
N VAL A 68 -12.32 -6.69 5.71
CA VAL A 68 -13.03 -5.48 6.18
C VAL A 68 -14.13 -5.07 5.20
N ILE A 69 -13.82 -5.04 3.89
CA ILE A 69 -14.80 -4.75 2.85
C ILE A 69 -15.97 -5.74 2.92
N GLY A 70 -15.70 -7.02 3.15
CA GLY A 70 -16.72 -8.05 3.34
C GLY A 70 -17.58 -7.82 4.59
N MET A 71 -16.99 -7.34 5.70
CA MET A 71 -17.73 -7.01 6.92
C MET A 71 -18.61 -5.76 6.77
N GLU A 72 -18.17 -4.78 6.00
CA GLU A 72 -18.95 -3.57 5.68
C GLU A 72 -20.07 -3.86 4.68
N PHE A 73 -19.99 -4.95 3.91
CA PHE A 73 -20.98 -5.28 2.89
C PHE A 73 -22.29 -5.77 3.54
N PRO A 74 -23.41 -5.07 3.34
CA PRO A 74 -24.70 -5.52 3.84
C PRO A 74 -25.17 -6.78 3.11
N LEU A 75 -25.14 -7.94 3.78
CA LEU A 75 -25.60 -9.25 3.26
C LEU A 75 -26.97 -9.20 2.57
N ARG A 76 -27.85 -8.30 3.02
CA ARG A 76 -29.19 -8.06 2.41
C ARG A 76 -29.15 -7.63 0.94
N HIS A 77 -28.04 -7.07 0.46
CA HIS A 77 -27.86 -6.71 -0.94
C HIS A 77 -27.33 -7.86 -1.82
N LEU A 78 -26.81 -8.95 -1.22
CA LEU A 78 -26.40 -10.17 -1.95
C LEU A 78 -27.53 -11.20 -2.05
N LEU A 79 -28.47 -11.18 -1.12
CA LEU A 79 -29.56 -12.14 -1.00
C LEU A 79 -30.83 -11.72 -1.78
N LYS A 80 -30.73 -10.68 -2.62
CA LYS A 80 -31.79 -10.21 -3.53
C LYS A 80 -31.39 -10.54 -4.96
#